data_AF-A0A3L7Y4P2-F1
#
_entry.id   AF-A0A3L7Y4P2-F1
#
_cell.length_a   1.000
_cell.length_b   1.000
_cell.length_c   1.000
_cell.angle_alpha   90.00
_cell.angle_beta   90.00
_cell.angle_gamma   90.00
#
_symmetry.space_group_name_H-M   'P 1'
#
loop_
_entity.id
_entity.type
_entity.pdbx_description
1 polymer ?
#
loop_
_entity_poly.entity_id
_entity_poly.type
_entity_poly.pdbx_seq_one_letter_code
_entity_poly.pdbx_strand_id
1 'polypeptide(L)'
;MAQFLAQELREIEVRFESGALNLRDLEGGLHELRRRLRWPSVYAAALNGLVVIGPKRAAAPGLSHYLTAAVTESRHAHLAHHKRVAQPLTINYAYWMALSWLIQELGRIKDQRQWTAALQAAFRSSGARAAKPLAKMLGSDYNTAAAATRTATSAVERLVLKERVLGCIADELERQI
;
A
#
# COMPACT_ATOMS: atom_id res chain seq x y z
N MET A 1 0.75 -9.88 20.53
CA MET A 1 1.01 -9.89 19.07
C MET A 1 -0.11 -9.22 18.28
N ALA A 2 -1.36 -9.67 18.40
CA ALA A 2 -2.52 -9.00 17.80
C ALA A 2 -2.60 -7.50 18.17
N GLN A 3 -2.46 -7.17 19.46
CA GLN A 3 -2.33 -5.78 19.94
C GLN A 3 -1.23 -4.98 19.25
N PHE A 4 -0.06 -5.57 19.03
CA PHE A 4 1.06 -4.90 18.37
C PHE A 4 0.73 -4.59 16.91
N LEU A 5 0.22 -5.58 16.16
CA LEU A 5 -0.19 -5.36 14.76
C LEU A 5 -1.31 -4.33 14.62
N ALA A 6 -2.31 -4.38 15.52
CA ALA A 6 -3.40 -3.40 15.55
C ALA A 6 -2.86 -1.98 15.83
N GLN A 7 -1.96 -1.85 16.80
CA GLN A 7 -1.33 -0.58 17.14
C GLN A 7 -0.53 -0.01 15.95
N GLU A 8 0.28 -0.83 15.27
CA GLU A 8 1.03 -0.40 14.08
C GLU A 8 0.11 0.12 12.96
N LEU A 9 -1.04 -0.52 12.74
CA LEU A 9 -2.03 -0.06 11.76
C LEU A 9 -2.64 1.29 12.16
N ARG A 10 -3.03 1.45 13.43
CA ARG A 10 -3.59 2.70 13.95
C ARG A 10 -2.58 3.85 13.91
N GLU A 11 -1.32 3.58 14.21
CA GLU A 11 -0.25 4.59 14.12
C GLU A 11 -0.05 5.11 12.69
N ILE A 12 -0.26 4.27 11.68
CA ILE A 12 -0.22 4.70 10.28
C ILE A 12 -1.38 5.66 9.98
N GLU A 13 -2.60 5.36 10.44
CA GLU A 13 -3.76 6.25 10.30
C GLU A 13 -3.48 7.63 10.92
N VAL A 14 -3.04 7.65 12.19
CA VAL A 14 -2.74 8.88 12.93
C VAL A 14 -1.66 9.73 12.24
N ARG A 15 -0.58 9.11 11.74
CA ARG A 15 0.48 9.85 11.04
C ARG A 15 0.05 10.38 9.69
N PHE A 16 -0.89 9.72 9.03
CA PHE A 16 -1.46 10.23 7.79
C PHE A 16 -2.41 11.41 8.08
N GLU A 17 -3.32 11.26 9.03
CA GLU A 17 -4.29 12.29 9.42
C GLU A 17 -3.64 13.57 9.96
N SER A 18 -2.56 13.43 10.75
CA SER A 18 -1.79 14.56 11.26
C SER A 18 -0.99 15.31 10.19
N GLY A 19 -0.93 14.82 8.95
CA GLY A 19 -0.12 15.42 7.89
C GLY A 19 1.39 15.20 8.07
N ALA A 20 1.81 14.33 9.00
CA ALA A 20 3.22 14.02 9.22
C ALA A 20 3.88 13.34 8.00
N LEU A 21 3.07 12.78 7.09
CA LEU A 21 3.52 12.18 5.83
C LEU A 21 3.14 13.08 4.65
N ASN A 22 4.06 13.95 4.25
CA ASN A 22 3.85 14.85 3.11
C ASN A 22 4.05 14.12 1.77
N LEU A 23 2.97 13.69 1.10
CA LEU A 23 3.05 12.95 -0.16
C LEU A 23 3.68 13.72 -1.34
N ARG A 24 3.89 15.04 -1.21
CA ARG A 24 4.68 15.82 -2.17
C ARG A 24 6.16 15.48 -2.07
N ASP A 25 6.66 15.06 -0.92
CA ASP A 25 7.98 14.49 -0.77
C ASP A 25 7.96 13.04 -1.30
N LEU A 26 8.89 12.73 -2.21
CA LEU A 26 9.00 11.38 -2.78
C LEU A 26 9.52 10.39 -1.75
N GLU A 27 10.60 10.72 -1.04
CA GLU A 27 11.30 9.79 -0.16
C GLU A 27 10.74 9.82 1.26
N GLY A 28 10.70 10.99 1.91
CA GLY A 28 10.20 11.14 3.28
C GLY A 28 8.68 11.11 3.41
N GLY A 29 7.97 11.16 2.28
CA GLY A 29 6.51 11.18 2.23
C GLY A 29 5.91 9.92 1.60
N LEU A 30 5.84 9.91 0.27
CA LEU A 30 5.20 8.83 -0.50
C LEU A 30 5.86 7.47 -0.25
N HIS A 31 7.19 7.41 -0.34
CA HIS A 31 7.93 6.17 -0.14
C HIS A 31 7.88 5.72 1.32
N GLU A 32 8.05 6.63 2.28
CA GLU A 32 7.94 6.32 3.71
C GLU A 32 6.54 5.80 4.09
N LEU A 33 5.46 6.42 3.59
CA LEU A 33 4.10 5.90 3.80
C LEU A 33 3.97 4.46 3.29
N ARG A 34 4.44 4.19 2.07
CA ARG A 34 4.43 2.84 1.51
C ARG A 34 5.24 1.86 2.36
N ARG A 35 6.42 2.26 2.84
CA ARG A 35 7.26 1.40 3.71
C ARG A 35 6.51 1.04 5.00
N ARG A 36 5.85 2.02 5.61
CA ARG A 36 5.03 1.80 6.81
C ARG A 36 3.85 0.88 6.57
N LEU A 37 3.09 1.11 5.50
CA LEU A 37 1.98 0.22 5.12
C LEU A 37 2.43 -1.22 4.85
N ARG A 38 3.67 -1.42 4.40
CA ARG A 38 4.22 -2.76 4.12
C ARG A 38 4.60 -3.53 5.39
N TRP A 39 5.00 -2.86 6.46
CA TRP A 39 5.48 -3.53 7.68
C TRP A 39 4.46 -4.48 8.32
N PRO A 40 3.17 -4.12 8.47
CA PRO A 40 2.14 -5.06 8.95
C PRO A 40 2.09 -6.37 8.16
N SER A 41 2.21 -6.32 6.82
CA SER A 41 2.25 -7.52 5.99
C SER A 41 3.51 -8.35 6.20
N VAL A 42 4.66 -7.71 6.42
CA VAL A 42 5.92 -8.39 6.74
C VAL A 42 5.84 -9.08 8.10
N TYR A 43 5.29 -8.39 9.11
CA TYR A 43 5.09 -8.95 10.44
C TYR A 43 4.16 -10.15 10.40
N ALA A 44 3.00 -10.03 9.74
CA ALA A 44 2.06 -11.14 9.58
C ALA A 44 2.70 -12.37 8.90
N ALA A 45 3.52 -12.14 7.86
CA ALA A 45 4.24 -13.22 7.17
C ALA A 45 5.32 -13.86 8.07
N ALA A 46 6.06 -13.07 8.85
CA ALA A 46 7.10 -13.56 9.76
C ALA A 46 6.52 -14.45 10.88
N LEU A 47 5.25 -14.29 11.23
CA LEU A 47 4.57 -15.11 12.23
C LEU A 47 4.11 -16.48 11.70
N ASN A 48 4.45 -16.82 10.46
CA ASN A 48 4.42 -18.17 9.90
C ASN A 48 3.13 -18.95 10.21
N GLY A 49 1.98 -18.36 9.86
CA GLY A 49 0.66 -18.96 10.02
C GLY A 49 -0.09 -18.63 11.31
N LEU A 50 0.48 -17.82 12.21
CA LEU A 50 -0.29 -17.23 13.31
C LEU A 50 -1.30 -16.19 12.82
N VAL A 51 -0.98 -15.48 11.74
CA VAL A 51 -1.91 -14.58 11.05
C VAL A 51 -2.29 -15.23 9.73
N VAL A 52 -3.59 -15.36 9.48
CA VAL A 52 -4.13 -15.98 8.27
C VAL A 52 -5.15 -15.07 7.61
N ILE A 53 -5.30 -15.23 6.31
CA ILE A 53 -6.33 -14.53 5.54
C ILE A 53 -7.58 -15.41 5.57
N GLY A 54 -8.71 -14.81 5.94
CA GLY A 54 -10.01 -15.46 5.93
C GLY A 54 -10.47 -15.90 4.53
N PRO A 55 -11.62 -16.57 4.43
CA PRO A 55 -12.11 -17.08 3.16
C PRO A 55 -12.37 -15.96 2.15
N LYS A 56 -12.09 -16.21 0.86
CA LYS A 56 -12.29 -15.23 -0.24
C LYS A 56 -13.70 -14.65 -0.34
N ARG A 57 -14.71 -15.39 0.13
CA ARG A 57 -16.12 -14.99 0.12
C ARG A 57 -16.54 -14.19 1.36
N ALA A 58 -15.62 -13.90 2.27
CA ALA A 58 -15.91 -13.07 3.44
C ALA A 58 -16.37 -11.68 2.97
N ALA A 59 -17.55 -11.26 3.45
CA ALA A 59 -18.15 -10.01 3.04
C ALA A 59 -17.33 -8.82 3.56
N ALA A 60 -16.95 -7.92 2.65
CA ALA A 60 -16.71 -6.51 2.96
C ALA A 60 -17.33 -5.70 1.82
N PRO A 61 -18.58 -5.25 1.97
CA PRO A 61 -19.28 -4.48 0.95
C PRO A 61 -18.44 -3.30 0.48
N GLY A 62 -18.38 -3.07 -0.83
CA GLY A 62 -17.71 -1.90 -1.39
C GLY A 62 -16.19 -2.03 -1.58
N LEU A 63 -15.54 -3.16 -1.27
CA LEU A 63 -14.09 -3.34 -1.49
C LEU A 63 -13.72 -4.20 -2.70
N SER A 64 -14.71 -4.68 -3.45
CA SER A 64 -14.49 -5.58 -4.60
C SER A 64 -13.58 -5.00 -5.68
N HIS A 65 -13.52 -3.68 -5.85
CA HIS A 65 -12.67 -3.02 -6.84
C HIS A 65 -11.18 -3.10 -6.52
N TYR A 66 -10.80 -3.46 -5.29
CA TYR A 66 -9.40 -3.73 -4.92
C TYR A 66 -8.94 -5.14 -5.27
N LEU A 67 -9.85 -6.05 -5.62
CA LEU A 67 -9.58 -7.43 -6.01
C LEU A 67 -9.07 -7.53 -7.46
N THR A 68 -8.04 -6.75 -7.77
CA THR A 68 -7.39 -6.73 -9.09
C THR A 68 -6.45 -7.92 -9.26
N ALA A 69 -6.22 -8.36 -10.51
CA ALA A 69 -5.26 -9.43 -10.81
C ALA A 69 -3.86 -9.14 -10.24
N ALA A 70 -3.42 -7.87 -10.29
CA ALA A 70 -2.16 -7.42 -9.71
C ALA A 70 -2.02 -7.78 -8.21
N VAL A 71 -3.13 -7.86 -7.49
CA VAL A 71 -3.15 -8.19 -6.06
C VAL A 71 -3.48 -9.66 -5.83
N THR A 72 -4.54 -10.17 -6.46
CA THR A 72 -5.04 -11.53 -6.22
C THR A 72 -4.12 -12.62 -6.75
N GLU A 73 -3.26 -12.30 -7.73
CA GLU A 73 -2.25 -13.22 -8.27
C GLU A 73 -0.86 -12.96 -7.66
N SER A 74 -0.71 -11.93 -6.83
CA SER A 74 0.57 -11.60 -6.22
C SER A 74 0.91 -12.58 -5.10
N ARG A 75 2.06 -13.25 -5.22
CA ARG A 75 2.63 -14.06 -4.11
C ARG A 75 2.83 -13.25 -2.82
N HIS A 76 3.04 -11.94 -2.94
CA HIS A 76 3.31 -11.06 -1.81
C HIS A 76 2.05 -10.65 -1.04
N ALA A 77 0.86 -10.87 -1.62
CA ALA A 77 -0.43 -10.62 -0.97
C ALA A 77 -0.97 -11.85 -0.23
N HIS A 78 -0.25 -12.98 -0.25
CA HIS A 78 -0.68 -14.22 0.39
C HIS A 78 0.15 -14.50 1.65
N LEU A 79 -0.51 -15.02 2.68
CA LEU A 79 0.12 -15.49 3.92
C LEU A 79 0.18 -17.02 3.94
N ALA A 80 1.24 -17.56 4.52
CA ALA A 80 1.33 -19.00 4.74
C ALA A 80 0.27 -19.45 5.76
N HIS A 81 -0.37 -20.59 5.50
CA HIS A 81 -1.29 -21.21 6.44
C HIS A 81 -0.64 -22.47 7.03
N HIS A 82 -0.39 -22.47 8.35
CA HIS A 82 0.23 -23.60 9.04
C HIS A 82 -0.78 -24.33 9.91
N LYS A 83 -1.08 -25.60 9.56
CA LYS A 83 -2.06 -26.46 10.26
C LYS A 83 -1.73 -26.73 11.74
N ARG A 84 -0.51 -26.42 12.20
CA ARG A 84 -0.07 -26.62 13.59
C ARG A 84 -0.46 -25.46 14.51
N VAL A 85 -0.90 -24.33 13.96
CA VAL A 85 -1.40 -23.20 14.76
C VAL A 85 -2.85 -23.49 15.10
N ALA A 86 -3.13 -23.73 16.40
CA ALA A 86 -4.46 -24.13 16.85
C ALA A 86 -5.50 -23.00 16.73
N GLN A 87 -5.09 -21.76 16.96
CA GLN A 87 -5.97 -20.58 16.93
C GLN A 87 -5.27 -19.43 16.20
N PRO A 88 -5.32 -19.40 14.86
CA PRO A 88 -4.74 -18.30 14.09
C PRO A 88 -5.63 -17.05 14.15
N LEU A 89 -4.99 -15.89 14.19
CA LEU A 89 -5.61 -14.59 14.01
C LEU A 89 -6.05 -14.46 12.54
N THR A 90 -7.35 -14.31 12.32
CA THR A 90 -7.94 -14.24 10.99
C THR A 90 -8.23 -12.79 10.61
N ILE A 91 -7.77 -12.37 9.44
CA ILE A 91 -8.09 -11.06 8.85
C ILE A 91 -9.02 -11.27 7.65
N ASN A 92 -10.05 -10.44 7.50
CA ASN A 92 -10.94 -10.51 6.34
C ASN A 92 -10.17 -10.37 5.02
N TYR A 93 -10.50 -11.26 4.07
CA TYR A 93 -9.83 -11.30 2.76
C TYR A 93 -9.88 -9.96 2.02
N ALA A 94 -11.03 -9.30 1.98
CA ALA A 94 -11.18 -8.06 1.23
C ALA A 94 -10.41 -6.90 1.86
N TYR A 95 -10.35 -6.79 3.20
CA TYR A 95 -9.49 -5.79 3.85
C TYR A 95 -8.01 -6.04 3.56
N TRP A 96 -7.59 -7.30 3.63
CA TRP A 96 -6.20 -7.68 3.34
C TRP A 96 -5.80 -7.39 1.89
N MET A 97 -6.68 -7.69 0.94
CA MET A 97 -6.47 -7.36 -0.48
C MET A 97 -6.48 -5.86 -0.72
N ALA A 98 -7.33 -5.09 -0.05
CA ALA A 98 -7.34 -3.63 -0.14
C ALA A 98 -6.01 -3.03 0.35
N LEU A 99 -5.52 -3.44 1.52
CA LEU A 99 -4.19 -3.03 2.01
C LEU A 99 -3.08 -3.40 1.01
N SER A 100 -3.10 -4.63 0.51
CA SER A 100 -2.14 -5.12 -0.48
C SER A 100 -2.18 -4.32 -1.78
N TRP A 101 -3.38 -3.92 -2.22
CA TRP A 101 -3.58 -3.03 -3.36
C TRP A 101 -2.93 -1.68 -3.14
N LEU A 102 -3.16 -1.03 -1.99
CA LEU A 102 -2.59 0.29 -1.71
C LEU A 102 -1.06 0.25 -1.72
N ILE A 103 -0.45 -0.77 -1.12
CA ILE A 103 1.01 -0.93 -1.09
C ILE A 103 1.58 -1.05 -2.52
N GLN A 104 0.90 -1.79 -3.40
CA GLN A 104 1.30 -1.91 -4.81
C GLN A 104 1.09 -0.62 -5.58
N GLU A 105 -0.07 0.01 -5.43
CA GLU A 105 -0.42 1.23 -6.16
C GLU A 105 0.50 2.39 -5.78
N LEU A 106 0.82 2.57 -4.50
CA LEU A 106 1.82 3.55 -4.08
C LEU A 106 3.22 3.21 -4.61
N GLY A 107 3.56 1.93 -4.75
CA GLY A 107 4.81 1.49 -5.36
C GLY A 107 4.91 1.90 -6.82
N ARG A 108 3.85 1.61 -7.59
CA ARG A 108 3.71 2.02 -8.98
C ARG A 108 3.83 3.53 -9.12
N ILE A 109 3.08 4.31 -8.35
CA ILE A 109 3.11 5.78 -8.40
C ILE A 109 4.51 6.32 -8.07
N LYS A 110 5.17 5.78 -7.04
CA LYS A 110 6.55 6.14 -6.66
C LYS A 110 7.50 5.90 -7.83
N ASP A 111 7.49 4.71 -8.40
CA ASP A 111 8.47 4.31 -9.42
C ASP A 111 8.30 5.16 -10.69
N GLN A 112 7.06 5.41 -11.12
CA GLN A 112 6.76 6.29 -12.24
C GLN A 112 7.26 7.73 -12.02
N ARG A 113 7.03 8.27 -10.82
CA ARG A 113 7.52 9.59 -10.44
C ARG A 113 9.05 9.63 -10.42
N GLN A 114 9.69 8.58 -9.89
CA GLN A 114 11.15 8.47 -9.81
C GLN A 114 11.77 8.41 -11.21
N TRP A 115 11.22 7.61 -12.13
CA TRP A 115 11.67 7.55 -13.52
C TRP A 115 11.55 8.90 -14.22
N THR A 116 10.42 9.57 -14.03
CA THR A 116 10.19 10.91 -14.58
C THR A 116 11.22 11.91 -14.08
N ALA A 117 11.49 11.92 -12.77
CA ALA A 117 12.46 12.83 -12.16
C ALA A 117 13.91 12.50 -12.58
N ALA A 118 14.27 11.23 -12.65
CA ALA A 118 15.61 10.78 -13.05
C ALA A 118 15.91 11.17 -14.50
N LEU A 119 14.98 10.92 -15.42
CA LEU A 119 15.16 11.28 -16.82
C LEU A 119 15.21 12.80 -17.02
N GLN A 120 14.37 13.57 -16.31
CA GLN A 120 14.44 15.03 -16.27
C GLN A 120 15.82 15.52 -15.81
N ALA A 121 16.36 14.93 -14.74
CA ALA A 121 17.67 15.30 -14.23
C ALA A 121 18.79 14.99 -15.25
N ALA A 122 18.73 13.83 -15.90
CA ALA A 122 19.71 13.42 -16.91
C ALA A 122 19.74 14.35 -18.14
N PHE A 123 18.57 14.80 -18.62
CA PHE A 123 18.52 15.79 -19.71
C PHE A 123 19.07 17.15 -19.28
N ARG A 124 18.76 17.59 -18.05
CA ARG A 124 19.30 18.86 -17.53
C ARG A 124 20.83 18.81 -17.38
N SER A 125 21.39 17.70 -16.89
CA SER A 125 22.84 17.57 -16.65
C SER A 125 23.65 17.38 -17.93
N SER A 126 23.09 16.73 -18.95
CA SER A 126 23.78 16.48 -20.22
C SER A 126 23.77 17.66 -21.19
N GLY A 127 22.97 18.71 -20.92
CA GLY A 127 22.73 19.79 -21.88
C GLY A 127 21.97 19.37 -23.13
N ALA A 128 21.61 18.09 -23.25
CA ALA A 128 20.84 17.57 -24.36
C ALA A 128 19.39 18.04 -24.25
N ARG A 129 18.87 18.65 -25.32
CA ARG A 129 17.42 18.83 -25.46
C ARG A 129 16.80 17.48 -25.80
N ALA A 130 15.78 17.09 -25.05
CA ALA A 130 15.05 15.86 -25.35
C ALA A 130 14.47 15.96 -26.77
N ALA A 131 14.92 15.08 -27.68
CA ALA A 131 14.43 15.02 -29.06
C ALA A 131 12.93 14.63 -29.14
N LYS A 132 12.38 14.06 -28.06
CA LYS A 132 10.96 13.75 -27.88
C LYS A 132 10.51 14.25 -26.50
N PRO A 133 9.23 14.63 -26.31
CA PRO A 133 8.71 14.95 -24.98
C PRO A 133 8.89 13.76 -24.03
N LEU A 134 9.26 14.02 -22.78
CA LEU A 134 9.46 13.00 -21.74
C LEU A 134 8.26 12.06 -21.60
N ALA A 135 7.05 12.60 -21.69
CA ALA A 135 5.82 11.82 -21.66
C ALA A 135 5.76 10.75 -22.76
N LYS A 136 6.26 11.07 -23.96
CA LYS A 136 6.32 10.12 -25.08
C LYS A 136 7.42 9.07 -24.88
N MET A 137 8.49 9.40 -24.18
CA MET A 137 9.58 8.45 -23.89
C MET A 137 9.20 7.45 -22.81
N LEU A 138 8.55 7.93 -21.75
CA LEU A 138 8.17 7.10 -20.60
C LEU A 138 6.82 6.42 -20.77
N GLY A 139 5.96 6.88 -21.69
CA GLY A 139 4.67 6.25 -21.96
C GLY A 139 3.82 6.13 -20.69
N SER A 140 3.43 4.92 -20.34
CA SER A 140 2.66 4.62 -19.12
C SER A 140 3.42 4.92 -17.82
N ASP A 141 4.75 5.01 -17.88
CA ASP A 141 5.58 5.31 -16.71
C ASP A 141 5.78 6.80 -16.47
N TYR A 142 5.27 7.64 -17.36
CA TYR A 142 5.30 9.08 -17.16
C TYR A 142 4.35 9.49 -16.05
N ASN A 143 4.87 10.12 -15.00
CA ASN A 143 4.06 10.67 -13.93
C ASN A 143 4.72 11.89 -13.30
N THR A 144 4.08 13.06 -13.46
CA THR A 144 4.59 14.30 -12.87
C THR A 144 4.46 14.29 -11.35
N ALA A 145 5.29 15.07 -10.64
CA ALA A 145 5.19 15.18 -9.19
C ALA A 145 3.77 15.57 -8.71
N ALA A 146 3.13 16.51 -9.42
CA ALA A 146 1.77 16.95 -9.09
C ALA A 146 0.72 15.85 -9.35
N ALA A 147 0.81 15.14 -10.47
CA ALA A 147 -0.11 14.03 -10.77
C ALA A 147 0.07 12.87 -9.79
N ALA A 148 1.31 12.46 -9.54
CA ALA A 148 1.65 11.42 -8.58
C ALA A 148 1.13 11.75 -7.17
N THR A 149 1.33 12.99 -6.71
CA THR A 149 0.82 13.44 -5.40
C THR A 149 -0.71 13.33 -5.37
N ARG A 150 -1.42 13.85 -6.36
CA ARG A 150 -2.89 13.81 -6.40
C ARG A 150 -3.42 12.37 -6.36
N THR A 151 -2.89 11.50 -7.22
CA THR A 151 -3.34 10.10 -7.30
C THR A 151 -3.03 9.35 -6.01
N ALA A 152 -1.85 9.55 -5.43
CA ALA A 152 -1.48 8.94 -4.15
C ALA A 152 -2.40 9.43 -3.01
N THR A 153 -2.62 10.75 -2.90
CA THR A 153 -3.53 11.32 -1.90
C THR A 153 -4.92 10.73 -2.02
N SER A 154 -5.50 10.71 -3.24
CA SER A 154 -6.84 10.16 -3.43
C SER A 154 -6.93 8.66 -3.09
N ALA A 155 -5.91 7.86 -3.41
CA ALA A 155 -5.88 6.44 -3.07
C ALA A 155 -5.81 6.22 -1.55
N VAL A 156 -4.96 6.97 -0.86
CA VAL A 156 -4.78 6.85 0.60
C VAL A 156 -6.00 7.36 1.34
N GLU A 157 -6.52 8.55 1.01
CA GLU A 157 -7.73 9.10 1.63
C GLU A 157 -8.93 8.16 1.47
N ARG A 158 -9.09 7.56 0.29
CA ARG A 158 -10.17 6.60 0.06
C ARG A 158 -10.05 5.40 0.99
N LEU A 159 -8.90 4.74 1.00
CA LEU A 159 -8.75 3.46 1.70
C LEU A 159 -8.58 3.61 3.21
N VAL A 160 -7.80 4.61 3.62
CA VAL A 160 -7.43 4.83 5.03
C VAL A 160 -8.52 5.62 5.75
N LEU A 161 -9.04 6.71 5.15
CA LEU A 161 -9.99 7.58 5.86
C LEU A 161 -11.45 7.19 5.59
N LYS A 162 -11.84 7.01 4.33
CA LYS A 162 -13.25 6.76 3.97
C LYS A 162 -13.67 5.32 4.21
N GLU A 163 -12.88 4.38 3.73
CA GLU A 163 -13.16 2.94 3.84
C GLU A 163 -12.58 2.32 5.12
N ARG A 164 -11.78 3.09 5.88
CA ARG A 164 -11.21 2.72 7.19
C ARG A 164 -10.56 1.34 7.24
N VAL A 165 -9.92 0.92 6.14
CA VAL A 165 -9.41 -0.45 6.01
C VAL A 165 -8.40 -0.80 7.09
N LEU A 166 -7.50 0.13 7.46
CA LEU A 166 -6.49 -0.15 8.50
C LEU A 166 -7.17 -0.33 9.87
N GLY A 167 -8.06 0.57 10.24
CA GLY A 167 -8.88 0.48 11.46
C GLY A 167 -9.73 -0.80 11.50
N CYS A 168 -10.36 -1.20 10.39
CA CYS A 168 -11.13 -2.45 10.34
C CYS A 168 -10.26 -3.69 10.58
N ILE A 169 -9.04 -3.73 10.02
CA ILE A 169 -8.10 -4.83 10.30
C ILE A 169 -7.67 -4.80 11.78
N ALA A 170 -7.38 -3.61 12.33
CA ALA A 170 -7.00 -3.46 13.74
C ALA A 170 -8.13 -3.94 14.68
N ASP A 171 -9.37 -3.53 14.42
CA ASP A 171 -10.54 -3.96 15.19
C ASP A 171 -10.76 -5.49 15.10
N GLU A 172 -10.51 -6.10 13.93
CA GLU A 172 -10.58 -7.56 13.77
C GLU A 172 -9.52 -8.29 14.60
N LEU A 173 -8.29 -7.77 14.63
CA LEU A 173 -7.20 -8.34 15.42
C LEU A 173 -7.47 -8.24 16.92
N GLU A 174 -7.98 -7.10 17.39
CA GLU A 174 -8.28 -6.84 18.80
C GLU A 174 -9.44 -7.71 19.33
N ARG A 175 -10.45 -8.01 18.50
CA ARG A 175 -11.57 -8.89 18.87
C ARG A 175 -11.20 -10.36 19.08
N GLN A 176 -9.98 -10.76 18.69
CA GLN A 176 -9.49 -12.14 18.76
C GLN A 176 -8.51 -12.37 19.93
N ILE A 177 -8.44 -11.40 20.85
CA ILE A 177 -7.65 -11.42 22.09
C ILE A 177 -8.58 -11.64 23.26
#